data_AF-A0A7C6Q663-F1
#
_entry.id   AF-A0A7C6Q663-F1
#
_cell.length_a   1.000
_cell.length_b   1.000
_cell.length_c   1.000
_cell.angle_alpha   90.00
_cell.angle_beta   90.00
_cell.angle_gamma   90.00
#
_symmetry.space_group_name_H-M   'P 1'
#
loop_
_entity.id
_entity.type
_entity.pdbx_description
1 polymer ?
#
loop_
_entity_poly.entity_id
_entity_poly.type
_entity_poly.pdbx_seq_one_letter_code
_entity_poly.pdbx_strand_id
1 'polypeptide(L)' 'KVGRYYNISFDGATSLPDKKITGKLFLSENIDDVLSSISLLTSTEYKREENVIKLLKNERRNKPME' A
#
# COMPACT_ATOMS: atom_id res chain seq x y z
N LYS A 1 0.75 12.21 3.04
CA LYS A 1 -0.25 12.58 4.08
C LYS A 1 -0.47 11.43 5.08
N VAL A 2 -0.80 10.22 4.63
CA VAL A 2 -0.92 9.02 5.51
C VAL A 2 0.30 8.82 6.40
N GLY A 3 1.52 8.91 5.84
CA GLY A 3 2.74 8.69 6.63
C GLY A 3 2.90 9.67 7.80
N ARG A 4 2.59 10.95 7.59
CA ARG A 4 2.62 11.96 8.65
C ARG A 4 1.55 11.73 9.72
N TYR A 5 0.37 11.23 9.34
CA TYR A 5 -0.72 10.99 10.27
C TYR A 5 -0.38 9.88 11.28
N TYR A 6 0.29 8.81 10.82
CA TYR A 6 0.68 7.68 11.67
C TYR A 6 2.13 7.70 12.14
N ASN A 7 2.89 8.77 11.85
CA ASN A 7 4.32 8.84 12.11
C ASN A 7 5.12 7.66 11.49
N ILE A 8 4.78 7.30 10.25
CA ILE A 8 5.48 6.26 9.47
C ILE A 8 6.14 6.85 8.22
N SER A 9 7.16 6.15 7.76
CA SER A 9 7.89 6.41 6.52
C SER A 9 7.57 5.31 5.51
N PHE A 10 7.39 5.70 4.24
CA PHE A 10 7.31 4.75 3.15
C PHE A 10 8.71 4.60 2.56
N ASP A 11 9.28 3.41 2.66
CA ASP A 11 10.54 3.08 2.01
C ASP A 11 10.24 2.84 0.53
N GLY A 12 10.55 3.88 -0.25
CA GLY A 12 10.30 3.90 -1.68
C GLY A 12 11.33 3.07 -2.39
N ALA A 13 10.96 1.87 -2.82
CA ALA A 13 11.79 1.11 -3.74
C ALA A 13 10.91 0.47 -4.82
N THR A 14 10.90 1.12 -5.98
CA THR A 14 10.94 0.48 -7.30
C THR A 14 9.72 -0.40 -7.66
N SER A 15 8.97 0.05 -8.67
CA SER A 15 7.88 -0.72 -9.33
C SER A 15 6.49 -0.63 -8.70
N LEU A 16 6.15 0.52 -8.08
CA LEU A 16 4.73 0.87 -7.94
C LEU A 16 4.11 0.97 -9.35
N PRO A 17 2.90 0.43 -9.56
CA PRO A 17 2.22 0.58 -10.84
C PRO A 17 2.03 2.07 -11.15
N ASP A 18 2.27 2.47 -12.40
CA ASP A 18 2.04 3.83 -12.90
C ASP A 18 0.53 4.09 -13.05
N LYS A 19 -0.18 3.98 -11.93
CA LYS A 19 -1.62 4.09 -11.84
C LYS A 19 -1.94 5.14 -10.80
N LYS A 20 -2.49 6.27 -11.26
CA LYS A 20 -3.03 7.29 -10.38
C LYS A 20 -4.44 6.90 -9.98
N ILE A 21 -4.70 6.86 -8.67
CA ILE A 21 -6.02 6.58 -8.09
C ILE A 21 -6.43 7.80 -7.26
N THR A 22 -7.69 8.22 -7.38
CA THR A 22 -8.27 9.31 -6.60
C THR A 22 -9.51 8.81 -5.86
N GLY A 23 -9.70 9.28 -4.63
CA GLY A 23 -10.82 8.83 -3.80
C GLY A 23 -10.72 9.30 -2.35
N LYS A 24 -11.72 8.90 -1.56
CA LYS A 24 -11.72 9.07 -0.09
C LYS A 24 -11.24 7.77 0.56
N LEU A 25 -10.29 7.89 1.48
CA LEU A 25 -9.79 6.78 2.29
C LEU A 25 -10.10 7.12 3.75
N PHE A 26 -10.85 6.24 4.42
CA PHE A 26 -11.09 6.36 5.86
C PHE A 26 -9.83 5.95 6.61
N LEU A 27 -9.43 6.77 7.58
CA LEU A 27 -8.26 6.53 8.42
C LEU A 27 -8.73 5.84 9.71
N SER A 28 -8.47 4.54 9.81
CA SER A 28 -8.70 3.75 11.04
C SER A 28 -7.64 4.09 12.09
N GLU A 29 -7.92 3.83 13.37
CA GLU A 29 -6.89 3.90 14.41
C GLU A 29 -5.79 2.86 14.17
N ASN A 30 -6.16 1.69 13.65
CA ASN A 30 -5.20 0.68 13.25
C ASN A 30 -4.69 0.96 11.83
N ILE A 31 -3.39 1.26 11.76
CA ILE A 31 -2.71 1.54 10.50
C ILE A 31 -2.75 0.36 9.52
N ASP A 32 -2.80 -0.88 10.01
CA ASP A 32 -2.83 -2.07 9.16
C ASP A 32 -4.14 -2.17 8.36
N ASP A 33 -5.26 -1.65 8.88
CA ASP A 33 -6.52 -1.56 8.11
C ASP A 33 -6.38 -0.58 6.94
N VAL A 34 -5.69 0.54 7.18
CA VAL A 34 -5.45 1.57 6.16
C VAL A 34 -4.47 1.05 5.10
N LEU A 35 -3.40 0.37 5.51
CA LEU A 35 -2.42 -0.24 4.61
C LEU A 35 -3.03 -1.37 3.78
N SER A 36 -3.89 -2.20 4.38
CA SER A 36 -4.66 -3.24 3.67
C SER A 36 -5.56 -2.64 2.60
N SER A 37 -6.26 -1.54 2.93
CA SER A 37 -7.09 -0.80 1.96
C SER A 37 -6.25 -0.23 0.82
N ILE A 38 -5.08 0.37 1.13
CA ILE A 38 -4.15 0.88 0.11
C ILE A 38 -3.68 -0.27 -0.79
N SER A 39 -3.20 -1.36 -0.22
CA SER A 39 -2.73 -2.57 -0.90
C SER A 39 -3.79 -3.12 -1.88
N LEU A 40 -5.05 -3.19 -1.44
CA LEU A 40 -6.16 -3.63 -2.29
C LEU A 40 -6.38 -2.68 -3.48
N LEU A 41 -6.43 -1.37 -3.22
CA LEU A 41 -6.68 -0.34 -4.25
C LEU A 41 -5.57 -0.29 -5.29
N THR A 42 -4.31 -0.39 -4.87
CA THR A 42 -3.15 -0.32 -5.75
C THR A 42 -2.78 -1.69 -6.34
N SER A 43 -3.45 -2.77 -5.94
CA SER A 43 -3.06 -4.15 -6.29
C SER A 43 -1.59 -4.41 -5.98
N THR A 44 -1.14 -3.92 -4.84
CA THR A 44 0.19 -4.15 -4.28
C THR A 44 0.05 -4.98 -3.02
N GLU A 45 1.14 -5.53 -2.53
CA GLU A 45 1.27 -6.03 -1.16
C GLU A 45 2.06 -5.01 -0.34
N TYR A 46 2.08 -5.16 0.98
CA TYR A 46 2.90 -4.33 1.85
C TYR A 46 3.64 -5.16 2.88
N LYS A 47 4.82 -4.69 3.26
CA LYS A 47 5.56 -5.14 4.44
C LYS A 47 5.75 -3.97 5.37
N ARG A 48 5.56 -4.24 6.66
CA ARG A 48 5.74 -3.27 7.73
C ARG A 48 6.86 -3.72 8.64
N GLU A 49 7.87 -2.87 8.79
CA GLU A 49 8.98 -3.02 9.71
C GLU A 49 8.94 -1.80 10.64
N GLU A 50 8.33 -1.97 11.82
CA GLU A 50 8.07 -0.89 12.79
C GLU A 50 7.31 0.30 12.17
N ASN A 51 8.04 1.38 11.87
CA ASN A 51 7.54 2.63 11.31
C ASN A 51 7.87 2.78 9.82
N VAL A 52 8.44 1.75 9.20
CA VAL A 52 8.83 1.74 7.79
C VAL A 52 7.92 0.80 7.01
N ILE A 53 7.26 1.33 5.98
CA ILE A 53 6.36 0.59 5.10
C ILE A 53 6.98 0.44 3.72
N LYS A 54 7.07 -0.81 3.24
CA LYS A 54 7.49 -1.16 1.89
C LYS A 54 6.28 -1.65 1.11
N LEU A 55 5.98 -1.03 -0.03
CA LEU A 55 4.95 -1.50 -0.96
C LEU A 55 5.59 -2.37 -2.04
N LEU A 56 4.99 -3.52 -2.32
CA LEU A 56 5.51 -4.54 -3.24
C LEU A 56 4.49 -4.79 -4.35
N LYS A 57 4.94 -4.97 -5.59
CA LYS A 57 4.02 -5.31 -6.68
C LYS A 57 3.46 -6.72 -6.45
N ASN A 58 2.15 -6.89 -6.55
CA ASN A 58 1.55 -8.21 -6.44
C ASN A 58 1.67 -8.94 -7.78
N GLU A 59 2.63 -9.85 -7.90
CA GLU A 59 2.87 -10.62 -9.14
C GLU A 59 1.82 -11.71 -9.39
N ARG A 60 0.98 -12.04 -8.39
CA ARG A 60 0.02 -13.16 -8.48
C ARG A 60 -1.27 -12.83 -9.25
N ARG A 61 -1.63 -11.55 -9.39
CA ARG A 61 -2.84 -11.14 -10.15
C ARG A 61 -2.65 -11.03 -11.66
N ASN A 62 -1.43 -11.24 -12.17
CA ASN A 62 -1.12 -11.21 -13.61
C ASN A 62 -1.06 -12.60 -14.27
N LYS A 63 -1.37 -13.70 -13.55
CA LYS A 63 -1.59 -14.97 -14.23
C LYS A 63 -2.96 -14.95 -14.92
N PRO A 64 -3.05 -15.12 -16.25
CA PRO A 64 -4.33 -15.49 -16.84
C PRO A 64 -4.79 -16.79 -16.18
N MET A 65 -6.06 -16.87 -15.82
CA MET A 65 -6.68 -18.13 -15.45
C MET A 65 -6.59 -19.04 -16.68
N GLU A 66 -5.80 -20.11 -16.59
CA GLU A 66 -5.81 -21.23 -17.55
C GLU A 66 -7.13 -22.01 -17.45
#